data_AF-A0AAU8CHB7-F1
#
_entry.id   AF-A0AAU8CHB7-F1
#
_cell.length_a   1.000
_cell.length_b   1.000
_cell.length_c   1.000
_cell.angle_alpha   90.00
_cell.angle_beta   90.00
_cell.angle_gamma   90.00
#
_symmetry.space_group_name_H-M   'P 1'
#
loop_
_entity.id
_entity.type
_entity.pdbx_description
1 polymer ?
#
loop_
_entity_poly.entity_id
_entity_poly.type
_entity_poly.pdbx_seq_one_letter_code
_entity_poly.pdbx_strand_id
1 'polypeptide(L)'
;MDKSDNLGEHPEAWNHGLTLPPVLTELSEEEFVSILPADDRLNLNAFAIGLGLEDIEYEPEKFSGAIYYPQGLEAKIILFPRVVFSVADDEEESVRAINKILEKLEGLGLAEFSDVSTQTGRIADFI
;
A
#
# COMPACT_ATOMS: atom_id res chain seq x y z
N MET A 1 -16.39 37.85 15.48
CA MET A 1 -15.11 37.14 15.38
C MET A 1 -15.16 36.34 14.11
N ASP A 2 -14.49 36.84 13.09
CA ASP A 2 -14.16 36.09 11.89
C ASP A 2 -12.66 35.86 11.95
N LYS A 3 -12.25 34.61 12.08
CA LYS A 3 -11.08 34.02 11.43
C LYS A 3 -11.34 32.53 11.36
N SER A 4 -11.59 32.06 10.15
CA SER A 4 -11.26 30.70 9.76
C SER A 4 -9.81 30.45 10.18
N ASP A 5 -9.62 29.72 11.27
CA ASP A 5 -8.30 29.16 11.58
C ASP A 5 -7.95 28.24 10.42
N ASN A 6 -6.99 28.68 9.61
CA ASN A 6 -6.46 27.90 8.51
C ASN A 6 -5.79 26.67 9.12
N LEU A 7 -6.41 25.51 8.98
CA LEU A 7 -5.85 24.25 9.47
C LEU A 7 -4.45 23.92 8.89
N GLY A 8 -4.00 24.66 7.87
CA GLY A 8 -2.62 24.58 7.35
C GLY A 8 -1.56 25.25 8.24
N GLU A 9 -1.94 26.05 9.25
CA GLU A 9 -0.99 26.76 10.14
C GLU A 9 -0.62 25.98 11.41
N HIS A 10 -1.23 24.81 11.63
CA HIS A 10 -0.98 23.94 12.78
C HIS A 10 -0.62 22.51 12.37
N PRO A 11 0.60 22.28 11.82
CA PRO A 11 1.06 20.95 11.44
C PRO A 11 1.00 19.95 12.62
N GLU A 12 1.15 20.42 13.87
CA GLU A 12 1.01 19.64 15.10
C GLU A 12 -0.39 19.05 15.35
N ALA A 13 -1.44 19.64 14.80
CA ALA A 13 -2.82 19.15 14.95
C ALA A 13 -3.10 17.93 14.04
N TRP A 14 -2.29 17.73 13.01
CA TRP A 14 -2.38 16.60 12.08
C TRP A 14 -1.31 15.53 12.38
N ASN A 15 -0.17 15.93 12.96
CA ASN A 15 0.94 15.05 13.36
C ASN A 15 0.69 14.38 14.72
N HIS A 16 -0.40 13.63 14.85
CA HIS A 16 -0.68 12.80 16.03
C HIS A 16 0.22 11.55 16.13
N GLY A 17 1.53 11.68 15.92
CA GLY A 17 2.49 10.58 16.04
C GLY A 17 2.50 9.60 14.86
N LEU A 18 1.81 9.92 13.77
CA LEU A 18 1.90 9.15 12.53
C LEU A 18 3.24 9.43 11.85
N THR A 19 3.99 8.36 11.58
CA THR A 19 5.28 8.42 10.88
C THR A 19 5.18 7.58 9.63
N LEU A 20 5.47 8.18 8.47
CA LEU A 20 5.57 7.41 7.23
C LEU A 20 6.73 6.41 7.32
N PRO A 21 6.50 5.14 6.96
CA PRO A 21 7.57 4.16 6.86
C PRO A 21 8.64 4.61 5.83
N PRO A 22 9.94 4.31 6.07
CA PRO A 22 11.02 4.70 5.16
C PRO A 22 10.78 4.32 3.70
N VAL A 23 10.18 3.14 3.47
CA VAL A 23 9.87 2.64 2.13
C VAL A 23 9.01 3.60 1.31
N LEU A 24 8.12 4.37 1.94
CA LEU A 24 7.27 5.34 1.24
C LEU A 24 7.99 6.66 1.01
N THR A 25 8.98 6.99 1.84
CA THR A 25 9.79 8.21 1.70
C THR A 25 10.96 8.04 0.72
N GLU A 26 11.34 6.79 0.42
CA GLU A 26 12.48 6.42 -0.41
C GLU A 26 12.08 5.99 -1.84
N LEU A 27 10.80 6.11 -2.20
CA LEU A 27 10.34 5.78 -3.55
C LEU A 27 10.98 6.70 -4.59
N SER A 28 11.30 6.12 -5.74
CA SER A 28 11.90 6.79 -6.89
C SER A 28 10.87 7.00 -8.00
N GLU A 29 10.93 8.13 -8.70
CA GLU A 29 10.09 8.41 -9.87
C GLU A 29 10.32 7.40 -11.02
N GLU A 30 11.48 6.75 -11.04
CA GLU A 30 11.87 5.74 -12.04
C GLU A 30 11.33 4.35 -11.73
N GLU A 31 10.89 4.07 -10.49
CA GLU A 31 10.25 2.80 -10.13
C GLU A 31 8.89 2.66 -10.82
N PHE A 32 8.43 1.42 -10.96
CA PHE A 32 7.12 1.08 -11.49
C PHE A 32 6.15 0.74 -10.37
N VAL A 33 4.92 1.24 -10.51
CA VAL A 33 3.82 0.95 -9.60
C VAL A 33 2.69 0.25 -10.34
N SER A 34 2.14 -0.82 -9.75
CA SER A 34 0.86 -1.38 -10.14
C SER A 34 -0.17 -1.06 -9.06
N ILE A 35 -1.32 -0.56 -9.47
CA ILE A 35 -2.40 -0.09 -8.61
C ILE A 35 -3.60 -0.99 -8.82
N LEU A 36 -4.06 -1.59 -7.73
CA LEU A 36 -5.26 -2.40 -7.69
C LEU A 36 -6.25 -1.78 -6.71
N PRO A 37 -7.34 -1.17 -7.20
CA PRO A 37 -8.46 -0.79 -6.36
C PRO A 37 -9.04 -2.01 -5.62
N ALA A 38 -9.49 -1.82 -4.39
CA ALA A 38 -10.30 -2.82 -3.70
C ALA A 38 -11.70 -2.24 -3.50
N ASP A 39 -12.70 -2.92 -4.08
CA ASP A 39 -14.10 -2.51 -4.00
C ASP A 39 -14.63 -2.60 -2.56
N ASP A 40 -14.10 -3.57 -1.80
CA ASP A 40 -14.38 -3.75 -0.39
C ASP A 40 -13.26 -3.25 0.52
N ARG A 41 -13.62 -3.03 1.79
CA ARG A 41 -12.65 -2.67 2.83
C ARG A 41 -11.81 -3.88 3.21
N LEU A 42 -10.57 -3.90 2.72
CA LEU A 42 -9.55 -4.86 3.10
C LEU A 42 -9.28 -4.79 4.62
N ASN A 43 -9.32 -5.93 5.29
CA ASN A 43 -9.01 -6.03 6.71
C ASN A 43 -7.51 -6.27 6.90
N LEU A 44 -6.76 -5.19 7.08
CA LEU A 44 -5.29 -5.23 7.23
C LEU A 44 -4.83 -6.06 8.43
N ASN A 45 -5.60 -6.13 9.52
CA ASN A 45 -5.29 -7.01 10.65
C ASN A 45 -5.32 -8.48 10.24
N ALA A 46 -6.35 -8.88 9.50
CA ALA A 46 -6.50 -10.26 9.03
C ALA A 46 -5.41 -10.61 8.01
N PHE A 47 -5.05 -9.66 7.13
CA PHE A 47 -3.95 -9.83 6.20
C PHE A 47 -2.60 -9.98 6.90
N ALA A 48 -2.29 -9.15 7.89
CA ALA A 48 -1.03 -9.27 8.62
C ALA A 48 -0.84 -10.66 9.23
N ILE A 49 -1.93 -11.23 9.77
CA ILE A 49 -1.92 -12.59 10.31
C ILE A 49 -1.79 -13.64 9.19
N GLY A 50 -2.56 -13.51 8.11
CA GLY A 50 -2.62 -14.48 7.02
C GLY A 50 -1.39 -14.49 6.10
N LEU A 51 -0.72 -13.34 5.93
CA LEU A 51 0.45 -13.20 5.08
C LEU A 51 1.74 -13.69 5.75
N GLY A 52 1.74 -13.79 7.08
CA GLY A 52 2.91 -14.09 7.90
C GLY A 52 3.53 -12.82 8.45
N LEU A 53 3.59 -12.72 9.78
CA LEU A 53 4.06 -11.53 10.49
C LEU A 53 5.54 -11.18 10.23
N GLU A 54 6.32 -12.13 9.73
CA GLU A 54 7.75 -11.95 9.42
C GLU A 54 7.99 -11.17 8.13
N ASP A 55 7.02 -11.20 7.22
CA ASP A 55 7.12 -10.58 5.88
C ASP A 55 6.32 -9.27 5.77
N ILE A 56 5.68 -8.85 6.86
CA ILE A 56 4.79 -7.68 6.87
C ILE A 56 5.14 -6.70 7.99
N GLU A 57 5.30 -5.44 7.62
CA GLU A 57 5.37 -4.31 8.55
C GLU A 57 3.97 -3.70 8.68
N TYR A 58 3.35 -3.88 9.85
CA TYR A 58 2.03 -3.32 10.14
C TYR A 58 1.99 -2.74 11.56
N GLU A 59 2.04 -1.41 11.64
CA GLU A 59 1.93 -0.65 12.88
C GLU A 59 0.80 0.38 12.73
N PRO A 60 -0.47 -0.01 12.92
CA PRO A 60 -1.64 0.85 12.64
C PRO A 60 -1.67 2.16 13.43
N GLU A 61 -1.01 2.20 14.59
CA GLU A 61 -0.85 3.40 15.43
C GLU A 61 0.12 4.43 14.82
N LYS A 62 1.03 4.00 13.94
CA LYS A 62 2.03 4.86 13.27
C LYS A 62 1.71 5.09 11.81
N PHE A 63 1.10 4.11 11.14
CA PHE A 63 0.79 4.17 9.72
C PHE A 63 -0.45 3.33 9.41
N SER A 64 -1.40 3.91 8.67
CA SER A 64 -2.70 3.28 8.40
C SER A 64 -2.68 2.18 7.33
N GLY A 65 -1.55 1.99 6.65
CA GLY A 65 -1.32 0.89 5.72
C GLY A 65 -0.42 -0.20 6.30
N ALA A 66 -0.24 -1.27 5.54
CA ALA A 66 0.73 -2.32 5.83
C ALA A 66 1.70 -2.45 4.64
N ILE A 67 2.95 -2.80 4.91
CA ILE A 67 3.96 -3.06 3.87
C ILE A 67 4.29 -4.54 3.91
N TYR A 68 4.12 -5.21 2.78
CA TYR A 68 4.40 -6.63 2.62
C TYR A 68 5.56 -6.82 1.66
N TYR A 69 6.52 -7.67 2.03
CA TYR A 69 7.67 -8.02 1.22
C TYR A 69 7.49 -9.45 0.67
N PRO A 70 7.02 -9.59 -0.58
CA PRO A 70 6.80 -10.90 -1.18
C PRO A 70 8.11 -11.68 -1.33
N GLN A 71 8.20 -12.83 -0.66
CA GLN A 71 9.36 -13.73 -0.77
C GLN A 71 9.65 -14.11 -2.23
N GLY A 72 10.89 -13.93 -2.66
CA GLY A 72 11.36 -14.30 -4.01
C GLY A 72 10.91 -13.36 -5.13
N LEU A 73 10.42 -12.16 -4.83
CA LEU A 73 10.24 -11.07 -5.79
C LEU A 73 11.02 -9.84 -5.32
N GLU A 74 11.56 -9.08 -6.26
CA GLU A 74 12.25 -7.80 -5.99
C GLU A 74 11.23 -6.67 -6.02
N ALA A 75 10.22 -6.77 -5.17
CA ALA A 75 9.09 -5.85 -5.12
C ALA A 75 8.62 -5.63 -3.68
N LYS A 76 7.87 -4.56 -3.49
CA LYS A 76 7.27 -4.15 -2.21
C LYS A 76 5.79 -3.97 -2.44
N ILE A 77 4.95 -4.46 -1.54
CA ILE A 77 3.49 -4.31 -1.65
C ILE A 77 3.00 -3.42 -0.51
N ILE A 78 2.29 -2.35 -0.85
CA ILE A 78 1.70 -1.43 0.13
C ILE A 78 0.19 -1.65 0.11
N LEU A 79 -0.34 -2.09 1.25
CA LEU A 79 -1.75 -2.41 1.45
C LEU A 79 -2.41 -1.26 2.20
N PHE A 80 -3.46 -0.70 1.62
CA PHE A 80 -4.42 0.17 2.31
C PHE A 80 -5.79 -0.48 2.32
N PRO A 81 -6.71 -0.05 3.20
CA PRO A 81 -8.04 -0.65 3.27
C PRO A 81 -8.84 -0.67 1.97
N ARG A 82 -8.49 0.13 0.95
CA ARG A 82 -9.26 0.25 -0.30
C ARG A 82 -8.41 0.14 -1.57
N VAL A 83 -7.12 -0.11 -1.43
CA VAL A 83 -6.20 -0.14 -2.57
C VAL A 83 -4.94 -0.91 -2.19
N VAL A 84 -4.42 -1.65 -3.16
CA VAL A 84 -3.13 -2.33 -3.06
C VAL A 84 -2.22 -1.74 -4.11
N PHE A 85 -0.99 -1.42 -3.71
CA PHE A 85 0.09 -1.00 -4.59
C PHE A 85 1.17 -2.08 -4.59
N SER A 86 1.73 -2.41 -5.74
CA SER A 86 3.06 -3.01 -5.81
C SER A 86 4.03 -2.01 -6.39
N VAL A 87 5.25 -1.95 -5.85
CA VAL A 87 6.33 -1.10 -6.34
C VAL A 87 7.57 -1.96 -6.57
N ALA A 88 8.22 -1.78 -7.72
CA ALA A 88 9.45 -2.46 -8.10
C ALA A 88 10.26 -1.61 -9.06
N ASP A 89 11.55 -1.91 -9.22
CA ASP A 89 12.42 -1.24 -10.21
C ASP A 89 12.06 -1.62 -11.67
N ASP A 90 11.30 -2.69 -11.86
CA ASP A 90 10.87 -3.22 -13.16
C ASP A 90 9.35 -3.39 -13.22
N GLU A 91 8.78 -3.09 -14.40
CA GLU A 91 7.33 -3.17 -14.63
C GLU A 91 6.80 -4.60 -14.47
N GLU A 92 7.53 -5.58 -14.99
CA GLU A 92 7.12 -6.99 -14.93
C GLU A 92 7.12 -7.49 -13.49
N GLU A 93 8.13 -7.12 -12.70
CA GLU A 93 8.16 -7.44 -11.27
C GLU A 93 7.04 -6.77 -10.48
N SER A 94 6.72 -5.51 -10.78
CA SER A 94 5.57 -4.83 -10.19
C SER A 94 4.26 -5.59 -10.47
N VAL A 95 4.05 -6.01 -11.72
CA VAL A 95 2.86 -6.78 -12.13
C VAL A 95 2.85 -8.17 -11.50
N ARG A 96 3.99 -8.87 -11.45
CA ARG A 96 4.10 -10.19 -10.80
C ARG A 96 3.78 -10.09 -9.31
N ALA A 97 4.26 -9.06 -8.63
CA ALA A 97 4.00 -8.85 -7.22
C ALA A 97 2.51 -8.64 -6.94
N ILE A 98 1.83 -7.81 -7.74
CA ILE A 98 0.40 -7.57 -7.52
C ILE A 98 -0.44 -8.82 -7.81
N ASN A 99 -0.09 -9.60 -8.83
CA ASN A 99 -0.76 -10.88 -9.10
C ASN A 99 -0.51 -11.91 -7.99
N LYS A 100 0.72 -11.97 -7.45
CA LYS A 100 1.06 -12.90 -6.37
C LYS A 100 0.27 -12.60 -5.09
N ILE A 101 0.08 -11.32 -4.75
CA ILE A 101 -0.71 -10.97 -3.57
C ILE A 101 -2.20 -11.21 -3.80
N LEU A 102 -2.72 -10.94 -5.00
CA LEU A 102 -4.09 -11.30 -5.40
C LEU A 102 -4.36 -12.79 -5.14
N GLU A 103 -3.55 -13.67 -5.72
CA GLU A 103 -3.67 -15.13 -5.54
C GLU A 103 -3.61 -15.53 -4.07
N LYS A 104 -2.70 -14.92 -3.30
CA LYS A 104 -2.54 -15.21 -1.87
C LYS A 104 -3.75 -14.74 -1.05
N LEU A 105 -4.31 -13.57 -1.35
CA LEU A 105 -5.48 -13.03 -0.65
C LEU A 105 -6.75 -13.84 -0.95
N GLU A 106 -6.95 -14.25 -2.21
CA GLU A 106 -8.05 -15.12 -2.61
C GLU A 106 -7.92 -16.51 -1.99
N GLY A 107 -6.72 -17.10 -2.03
CA GLY A 107 -6.45 -18.42 -1.43
C GLY A 107 -6.68 -18.46 0.09
N LEU A 108 -6.56 -17.32 0.77
CA LEU A 108 -6.86 -17.18 2.20
C LEU A 108 -8.33 -16.81 2.48
N GLY A 109 -9.12 -16.52 1.44
CA GLY A 109 -10.51 -16.06 1.56
C GLY A 109 -10.63 -14.69 2.23
N LEU A 110 -9.61 -13.84 2.06
CA LEU A 110 -9.55 -12.53 2.72
C LEU A 110 -9.94 -11.37 1.79
N ALA A 111 -9.98 -11.60 0.48
CA ALA A 111 -10.57 -10.70 -0.52
C ALA A 111 -10.94 -11.49 -1.78
N GLU A 112 -11.89 -10.96 -2.56
CA GLU A 112 -12.23 -11.44 -3.90
C GLU A 112 -12.05 -10.28 -4.87
N PHE A 113 -11.34 -10.51 -5.98
CA PHE A 113 -11.05 -9.48 -6.97
C PHE A 113 -11.64 -9.86 -8.32
N SER A 114 -12.97 -9.75 -8.45
CA SER A 114 -13.66 -9.94 -9.73
C SER A 114 -13.69 -8.64 -10.54
N ASP A 115 -13.22 -8.68 -11.79
CA ASP A 115 -13.30 -7.56 -12.76
C ASP A 115 -12.57 -6.27 -12.37
N VAL A 116 -11.62 -6.32 -11.45
CA VAL A 116 -10.81 -5.14 -11.08
C VAL A 116 -9.68 -4.96 -12.10
N SER A 117 -9.63 -3.80 -12.77
CA SER A 117 -8.53 -3.44 -13.65
C SER A 117 -7.33 -2.93 -12.85
N THR A 118 -6.21 -3.64 -12.91
CA THR A 118 -4.91 -3.12 -12.47
C THR A 118 -4.45 -2.02 -13.42
N GLN A 119 -3.97 -0.90 -12.88
CA GLN A 119 -3.26 0.13 -13.63
C GLN A 119 -1.77 0.07 -13.30
N THR A 120 -0.91 -0.05 -14.31
CA THR A 120 0.54 -0.09 -14.13
C THR A 120 1.21 1.05 -14.89
N GLY A 121 2.25 1.64 -14.31
CA GLY A 121 3.06 2.68 -14.94
C GLY A 121 4.26 3.07 -14.07
N ARG A 122 5.06 4.03 -14.53
CA ARG A 122 6.13 4.58 -13.70
C ARG A 122 5.53 5.47 -12.62
N ILE A 123 6.17 5.56 -11.45
CA ILE A 123 5.71 6.45 -10.38
C ILE A 123 5.61 7.90 -10.88
N ALA A 124 6.54 8.34 -11.73
CA ALA A 124 6.50 9.65 -12.39
C ALA A 124 5.18 9.95 -13.13
N ASP A 125 4.47 8.93 -13.62
CA ASP A 125 3.24 9.11 -14.39
C ASP A 125 2.02 9.42 -13.50
N PHE A 126 2.16 9.31 -12.18
CA PHE A 126 1.06 9.47 -11.20
C PHE A 126 1.20 10.69 -10.29
N ILE A 127 2.29 11.46 -10.40
CA ILE A 127 2.62 12.59 -9.51
C ILE A 127 2.67 13.94 -10.24
#